data_AF-A0A375YFY9-F1
#
_entry.id   AF-A0A375YFY9-F1
#
_cell.length_a   1.000
_cell.length_b   1.000
_cell.length_c   1.000
_cell.angle_alpha   90.00
_cell.angle_beta   90.00
_cell.angle_gamma   90.00
#
_symmetry.space_group_name_H-M   'P 1'
#
loop_
_entity.id
_entity.type
_entity.pdbx_description
1 polymer ?
#
loop_
_entity_poly.entity_id
_entity_poly.type
_entity_poly.pdbx_seq_one_letter_code
_entity_poly.pdbx_strand_id
1 'polypeptide(L)'
;MFRWAVTTALGLAALLGLAPVGHAEPATPTLPVFTPYPSNWQPDYRPFPYNLWQSRVTPEMITAEREACQWINAQYQPLMDQVYGFQHFLAEQGDYWTRPGVTEAGDIVAANLDQSAAFLDPRAHTLFIVNYPDQSEYSPLFHGDSIYRLWYQFTQISDKIKQRMPSGVINANIATANVYGTVIRDSGVCRGA
;
A
#
# COMPACT_ATOMS: atom_id res chain seq x y z
N MET A 1 64.55 59.27 5.20
CA MET A 1 63.76 58.11 5.68
C MET A 1 62.28 58.43 5.49
N PHE A 2 61.67 58.02 4.37
CA PHE A 2 60.25 58.21 4.11
C PHE A 2 59.71 56.88 3.58
N ARG A 3 58.93 56.18 4.40
CA ARG A 3 58.32 54.88 4.08
C ARG A 3 56.94 55.11 3.45
N TRP A 4 56.77 54.60 2.24
CA TRP A 4 55.50 54.47 1.56
C TRP A 4 54.66 53.37 2.24
N ALA A 5 53.40 53.64 2.53
CA ALA A 5 52.43 52.64 2.94
C ALA A 5 51.60 52.23 1.72
N VAL A 6 51.79 51.01 1.25
CA VAL A 6 50.95 50.36 0.24
C VAL A 6 49.82 49.64 0.99
N THR A 7 48.59 50.11 0.84
CA THR A 7 47.38 49.42 1.31
C THR A 7 46.95 48.38 0.27
N THR A 8 47.12 47.10 0.59
CA THR A 8 46.58 45.95 -0.16
C THR A 8 45.12 45.73 0.26
N ALA A 9 44.18 45.86 -0.68
CA ALA A 9 42.79 45.46 -0.51
C ALA A 9 42.64 43.96 -0.84
N LEU A 10 42.31 43.13 0.16
CA LEU A 10 41.87 41.75 -0.07
C LEU A 10 40.35 41.74 -0.26
N GLY A 11 39.91 41.34 -1.46
CA GLY A 11 38.50 41.07 -1.76
C GLY A 11 38.05 39.74 -1.17
N LEU A 12 36.92 39.77 -0.45
CA LEU A 12 36.21 38.59 0.07
C LEU A 12 35.57 37.81 -1.09
N ALA A 13 35.99 36.57 -1.27
CA ALA A 13 35.32 35.60 -2.13
C ALA A 13 34.04 35.10 -1.44
N ALA A 14 32.88 35.35 -2.05
CA ALA A 14 31.60 34.81 -1.61
C ALA A 14 31.52 33.31 -1.98
N LEU A 15 31.57 32.44 -0.96
CA LEU A 15 31.24 31.04 -1.08
C LEU A 15 29.71 30.89 -1.03
N LEU A 16 29.10 30.68 -2.19
CA LEU A 16 27.72 30.19 -2.29
C LEU A 16 27.71 28.73 -1.79
N GLY A 17 27.31 28.55 -0.53
CA GLY A 17 27.02 27.23 0.01
C GLY A 17 25.79 26.67 -0.70
N LEU A 18 25.99 25.64 -1.52
CA LEU A 18 24.93 24.73 -1.95
C LEU A 18 24.43 24.01 -0.69
N ALA A 19 23.30 24.45 -0.13
CA ALA A 19 22.62 23.68 0.90
C ALA A 19 22.22 22.31 0.30
N PRO A 20 22.42 21.20 1.02
CA PRO A 20 21.93 19.92 0.55
C PRO A 20 20.41 20.02 0.42
N VAL A 21 19.90 19.62 -0.74
CA VAL A 21 18.46 19.39 -0.93
C VAL A 21 18.10 18.27 0.05
N GLY A 22 17.55 18.64 1.20
CA GLY A 22 16.99 17.69 2.15
C GLY A 22 15.89 16.93 1.43
N HIS A 23 16.17 15.69 1.04
CA HIS A 23 15.12 14.76 0.69
C HIS A 23 14.36 14.52 1.98
N ALA A 24 13.08 14.85 2.01
CA ALA A 24 12.22 14.45 3.11
C ALA A 24 12.35 12.93 3.25
N GLU A 25 12.75 12.45 4.43
CA GLU A 25 12.75 11.01 4.70
C GLU A 25 11.32 10.49 4.51
N PRO A 26 11.15 9.29 3.93
CA PRO A 26 9.85 8.66 3.84
C PRO A 26 9.22 8.59 5.22
N ALA A 27 7.93 8.92 5.33
CA ALA A 27 7.21 8.77 6.58
C ALA A 27 7.33 7.32 7.07
N THR A 28 7.57 7.15 8.37
CA THR A 28 7.66 5.82 8.96
C THR A 28 6.26 5.23 9.11
N PRO A 29 5.98 4.02 8.57
CA PRO A 29 4.72 3.33 8.79
C PRO A 29 4.42 3.20 10.29
N THR A 30 3.18 3.51 10.68
CA THR A 30 2.70 3.31 12.06
C THR A 30 2.10 1.93 12.27
N LEU A 31 1.73 1.24 11.18
CA LEU A 31 1.24 -0.13 11.23
C LEU A 31 2.42 -1.08 11.49
N PRO A 32 2.31 -2.02 12.45
CA PRO A 32 3.38 -2.99 12.68
C PRO A 32 3.69 -3.83 11.44
N VAL A 33 4.95 -4.20 11.23
CA VAL A 33 5.30 -5.18 10.19
C VAL A 33 4.63 -6.50 10.50
N PHE A 34 3.87 -7.03 9.55
CA PHE A 34 3.20 -8.32 9.72
C PHE A 34 4.18 -9.48 9.47
N THR A 35 4.16 -10.47 10.36
CA THR A 35 4.93 -11.71 10.21
C THR A 35 3.95 -12.89 10.20
N PRO A 36 3.91 -13.71 9.14
CA PRO A 36 3.08 -14.90 9.11
C PRO A 36 3.40 -15.88 10.22
N TYR A 37 2.41 -16.70 10.58
CA TYR A 37 2.55 -17.70 11.63
C TYR A 37 1.99 -19.06 11.19
N PRO A 38 2.40 -20.17 11.81
CA PRO A 38 1.84 -21.48 11.49
C PRO A 38 0.33 -21.52 11.73
N SER A 39 -0.42 -22.06 10.76
CA SER A 39 -1.87 -22.17 10.83
C SER A 39 -2.37 -23.40 10.09
N ASN A 40 -3.47 -23.96 10.59
CA ASN A 40 -4.15 -25.12 10.02
C ASN A 40 -5.22 -24.74 8.99
N TRP A 41 -5.27 -23.47 8.59
CA TRP A 41 -6.15 -23.03 7.51
C TRP A 41 -5.94 -23.86 6.24
N GLN A 42 -7.05 -24.13 5.57
CA GLN A 42 -7.13 -24.89 4.33
C GLN A 42 -8.11 -24.19 3.38
N PRO A 43 -7.91 -24.26 2.06
CA PRO A 43 -8.85 -23.71 1.10
C PRO A 43 -10.27 -24.28 1.23
N ASP A 44 -11.27 -23.44 0.98
CA ASP A 44 -12.65 -23.87 0.81
C ASP A 44 -12.97 -24.16 -0.66
N TYR A 45 -13.14 -25.44 -0.99
CA TYR A 45 -13.48 -25.87 -2.35
C TYR A 45 -14.98 -26.10 -2.57
N ARG A 46 -15.83 -25.82 -1.58
CA ARG A 46 -17.29 -25.99 -1.73
C ARG A 46 -17.90 -24.98 -2.73
N PRO A 47 -17.47 -23.70 -2.78
CA PRO A 47 -18.00 -22.76 -3.75
C PRO A 47 -17.65 -23.17 -5.18
N PHE A 48 -18.62 -23.10 -6.08
CA PHE A 48 -18.39 -23.30 -7.51
C PHE A 48 -17.71 -22.06 -8.12
N PRO A 49 -16.72 -22.19 -9.04
CA PRO A 49 -16.23 -23.42 -9.68
C PRO A 49 -14.98 -24.03 -9.01
N TYR A 50 -14.63 -23.64 -7.78
CA TYR A 50 -13.35 -24.01 -7.17
C TYR A 50 -13.20 -25.51 -6.90
N ASN A 51 -14.32 -26.23 -6.76
CA ASN A 51 -14.36 -27.69 -6.77
C ASN A 51 -13.77 -28.31 -8.06
N LEU A 52 -13.88 -27.62 -9.20
CA LEU A 52 -13.35 -28.07 -10.50
C LEU A 52 -11.87 -27.70 -10.71
N TRP A 53 -11.36 -26.74 -9.93
CA TRP A 53 -10.02 -26.18 -10.11
C TRP A 53 -8.98 -26.70 -9.13
N GLN A 54 -9.36 -27.59 -8.21
CA GLN A 54 -8.48 -28.19 -7.20
C GLN A 54 -7.19 -28.76 -7.78
N SER A 55 -7.25 -29.40 -8.96
CA SER A 55 -6.07 -29.99 -9.62
C SER A 55 -5.04 -28.97 -10.10
N ARG A 56 -5.40 -27.67 -10.12
CA ARG A 56 -4.52 -26.55 -10.48
C ARG A 56 -3.94 -25.84 -9.26
N VAL A 57 -4.38 -26.19 -8.05
CA VAL A 57 -3.90 -25.57 -6.82
C VAL A 57 -2.53 -26.13 -6.46
N THR A 58 -1.57 -25.25 -6.19
CA THR A 58 -0.24 -25.63 -5.74
C THR A 58 -0.05 -25.36 -4.25
N PRO A 59 0.92 -26.00 -3.57
CA PRO A 59 1.26 -25.71 -2.17
C PRO A 59 1.64 -24.24 -1.94
N GLU A 60 2.26 -23.60 -2.93
CA GLU A 60 2.64 -22.19 -2.89
C GLU A 60 1.40 -21.29 -2.86
N MET A 61 0.36 -21.61 -3.65
CA MET A 61 -0.91 -20.89 -3.63
C MET A 61 -1.62 -21.02 -2.28
N ILE A 62 -1.64 -22.23 -1.70
CA ILE A 62 -2.22 -22.46 -0.38
C ILE A 62 -1.49 -21.63 0.68
N THR A 63 -0.15 -21.58 0.61
CA THR A 63 0.65 -20.76 1.52
C THR A 63 0.38 -19.27 1.31
N ALA A 64 0.34 -18.81 0.07
CA ALA A 64 0.08 -17.42 -0.28
C ALA A 64 -1.29 -16.95 0.24
N GLU A 65 -2.36 -17.72 0.03
CA GLU A 65 -3.69 -17.36 0.50
C GLU A 65 -3.79 -17.39 2.01
N ARG A 66 -3.21 -18.40 2.67
CA ARG A 66 -3.16 -18.46 4.14
C ARG A 66 -2.51 -17.23 4.73
N GLU A 67 -1.32 -16.85 4.25
CA GLU A 67 -0.58 -15.71 4.78
C GLU A 67 -1.26 -14.37 4.46
N ALA A 68 -1.87 -14.25 3.28
CA ALA A 68 -2.70 -13.10 2.94
C ALA A 68 -3.91 -13.00 3.88
N CYS A 69 -4.59 -14.12 4.16
CA CYS A 69 -5.72 -14.16 5.07
C CYS A 69 -5.33 -13.83 6.52
N GLN A 70 -4.15 -14.27 6.98
CA GLN A 70 -3.63 -13.88 8.29
C GLN A 70 -3.42 -12.36 8.38
N TRP A 71 -2.83 -11.76 7.34
CA TRP A 71 -2.68 -10.32 7.26
C TRP A 71 -4.04 -9.61 7.22
N ILE A 72 -4.99 -10.10 6.43
CA ILE A 72 -6.35 -9.51 6.32
C ILE A 72 -7.05 -9.54 7.68
N ASN A 73 -6.98 -10.67 8.40
CA ASN A 73 -7.57 -10.80 9.73
C ASN A 73 -6.94 -9.84 10.75
N ALA A 74 -5.65 -9.58 10.65
CA ALA A 74 -4.91 -8.77 11.62
C ALA A 74 -4.88 -7.27 11.30
N GLN A 75 -4.75 -6.90 10.03
CA GLN A 75 -4.32 -5.56 9.62
C GLN A 75 -5.26 -4.85 8.65
N TYR A 76 -6.19 -5.54 7.99
CA TYR A 76 -7.09 -4.91 7.02
C TYR A 76 -7.90 -3.76 7.65
N GLN A 77 -8.58 -4.03 8.77
CA GLN A 77 -9.45 -3.02 9.39
C GLN A 77 -8.65 -1.82 9.92
N PRO A 78 -7.56 -2.00 10.70
CA PRO A 78 -6.74 -0.86 11.13
C PRO A 78 -6.16 -0.03 9.97
N LEU A 79 -5.79 -0.68 8.86
CA LEU A 79 -5.33 0.05 7.66
C LEU A 79 -6.47 0.87 7.04
N MET A 80 -7.62 0.24 6.81
CA MET A 80 -8.74 0.90 6.14
C MET A 80 -9.32 2.04 6.98
N ASP A 81 -9.35 1.92 8.31
CA ASP A 81 -9.76 3.00 9.21
C ASP A 81 -8.88 4.25 9.02
N GLN A 82 -7.56 4.07 8.86
CA GLN A 82 -6.64 5.17 8.59
C GLN A 82 -6.86 5.77 7.19
N VAL A 83 -7.10 4.93 6.19
CA VAL A 83 -7.37 5.36 4.81
C VAL A 83 -8.65 6.20 4.74
N TYR A 84 -9.75 5.74 5.35
CA TYR A 84 -10.99 6.51 5.43
C TYR A 84 -10.81 7.79 6.26
N GLY A 85 -10.15 7.69 7.42
CA GLY A 85 -9.87 8.83 8.28
C GLY A 85 -9.11 9.94 7.56
N PHE A 86 -8.06 9.58 6.81
CA PHE A 86 -7.32 10.54 6.00
C PHE A 86 -8.16 11.12 4.87
N GLN A 87 -8.93 10.31 4.15
CA GLN A 87 -9.79 10.78 3.07
C GLN A 87 -10.83 11.79 3.55
N HIS A 88 -11.45 11.55 4.71
CA HIS A 88 -12.37 12.50 5.34
C HIS A 88 -11.67 13.75 5.82
N PHE A 89 -10.53 13.61 6.50
CA PHE A 89 -9.73 14.74 6.96
C PHE A 89 -9.33 15.66 5.80
N LEU A 90 -8.83 15.10 4.68
CA LEU A 90 -8.48 15.87 3.50
C LEU A 90 -9.69 16.62 2.90
N ALA A 91 -10.86 15.96 2.85
CA ALA A 91 -12.09 16.58 2.37
C ALA A 91 -12.53 17.75 3.25
N GLU A 92 -12.47 17.59 4.58
CA GLU A 92 -12.78 18.65 5.55
C GLU A 92 -11.82 19.85 5.43
N GLN A 93 -10.57 19.59 5.04
CA GLN A 93 -9.58 20.61 4.74
C GLN A 93 -9.76 21.25 3.35
N GLY A 94 -10.78 20.86 2.58
CA GLY A 94 -11.08 21.38 1.24
C GLY A 94 -10.12 20.89 0.16
N ASP A 95 -9.57 19.69 0.32
CA ASP A 95 -8.55 19.10 -0.57
C ASP A 95 -7.22 19.89 -0.65
N TYR A 96 -7.01 20.85 0.26
CA TYR A 96 -5.79 21.65 0.31
C TYR A 96 -4.68 20.92 1.08
N TRP A 97 -3.76 20.29 0.36
CA TRP A 97 -2.58 19.60 0.92
C TRP A 97 -1.60 20.49 1.68
N THR A 98 -1.68 21.80 1.47
CA THR A 98 -0.89 22.83 2.19
C THR A 98 -1.44 23.16 3.58
N ARG A 99 -2.62 22.64 3.95
CA ARG A 99 -3.18 22.83 5.28
C ARG A 99 -2.32 22.09 6.31
N PRO A 100 -2.17 22.66 7.53
CA PRO A 100 -1.35 22.04 8.57
C PRO A 100 -1.73 20.58 8.81
N GLY A 101 -0.73 19.69 8.84
CA GLY A 101 -0.89 18.26 9.13
C GLY A 101 -1.41 17.39 7.98
N VAL A 102 -1.91 17.95 6.87
CA VAL A 102 -2.47 17.14 5.77
C VAL A 102 -1.41 16.31 5.08
N THR A 103 -0.28 16.92 4.71
CA THR A 103 0.81 16.20 4.04
C THR A 103 1.37 15.08 4.94
N GLU A 104 1.64 15.37 6.21
CA GLU A 104 2.21 14.38 7.13
C GLU A 104 1.25 13.22 7.42
N ALA A 105 -0.04 13.50 7.60
CA ALA A 105 -1.05 12.44 7.75
C ALA A 105 -1.16 11.57 6.49
N GLY A 106 -1.13 12.20 5.30
CA GLY A 106 -1.13 11.48 4.02
C GLY A 106 0.10 10.60 3.86
N ASP A 107 1.29 11.12 4.15
CA ASP A 107 2.54 10.38 4.01
C ASP A 107 2.57 9.14 4.93
N ILE A 108 2.05 9.24 6.16
CA ILE A 108 1.93 8.09 7.09
C ILE A 108 0.99 7.02 6.51
N VAL A 109 -0.18 7.43 5.98
CA VAL A 109 -1.14 6.48 5.39
C VAL A 109 -0.57 5.83 4.13
N ALA A 110 0.13 6.59 3.27
CA ALA A 110 0.83 6.04 2.12
C ALA A 110 1.90 5.02 2.54
N ALA A 111 2.67 5.31 3.59
CA ALA A 111 3.68 4.39 4.10
C ALA A 111 3.07 3.07 4.62
N ASN A 112 1.94 3.14 5.31
CA ASN A 112 1.20 1.94 5.76
C ASN A 112 0.61 1.14 4.60
N LEU A 113 0.08 1.82 3.57
CA LEU A 113 -0.40 1.18 2.34
C LEU A 113 0.73 0.50 1.59
N ASP A 114 1.89 1.14 1.47
CA ASP A 114 3.07 0.57 0.81
C ASP A 114 3.57 -0.68 1.54
N GLN A 115 3.68 -0.63 2.88
CA GLN A 115 4.08 -1.80 3.68
C GLN A 115 3.11 -2.97 3.50
N SER A 116 1.82 -2.68 3.51
CA SER A 116 0.76 -3.67 3.34
C SER A 116 0.76 -4.26 1.93
N ALA A 117 0.90 -3.40 0.92
CA ALA A 117 0.99 -3.82 -0.47
C ALA A 117 2.25 -4.63 -0.74
N ALA A 118 3.40 -4.26 -0.17
CA ALA A 118 4.64 -5.02 -0.29
C ALA A 118 4.55 -6.41 0.35
N PHE A 119 3.86 -6.54 1.48
CA PHE A 119 3.58 -7.84 2.09
C PHE A 119 2.69 -8.70 1.17
N LEU A 120 1.61 -8.12 0.64
CA LEU A 120 0.65 -8.84 -0.19
C LEU A 120 1.15 -9.14 -1.61
N ASP A 121 2.03 -8.32 -2.17
CA ASP A 121 2.48 -8.38 -3.58
C ASP A 121 2.86 -9.79 -4.07
N PRO A 122 3.82 -10.51 -3.46
CA PRO A 122 4.18 -11.85 -3.92
C PRO A 122 3.05 -12.87 -3.74
N ARG A 123 2.19 -12.69 -2.71
CA ARG A 123 1.04 -13.57 -2.48
C ARG A 123 -0.05 -13.34 -3.52
N ALA A 124 -0.40 -12.08 -3.75
CA ALA A 124 -1.39 -11.64 -4.74
C ALA A 124 -1.04 -12.18 -6.13
N HIS A 125 0.21 -12.03 -6.57
CA HIS A 125 0.66 -12.52 -7.88
C HIS A 125 0.72 -14.05 -7.97
N THR A 126 0.92 -14.74 -6.86
CA THR A 126 0.85 -16.22 -6.82
C THR A 126 -0.59 -16.71 -6.98
N LEU A 127 -1.56 -15.94 -6.47
CA LEU A 127 -2.98 -16.29 -6.49
C LEU A 127 -3.70 -15.91 -7.78
N PHE A 128 -3.07 -15.11 -8.64
CA PHE A 128 -3.69 -14.58 -9.84
C PHE A 128 -3.00 -15.08 -11.11
N ILE A 129 -3.74 -15.84 -11.92
CA ILE A 129 -3.22 -16.45 -13.13
C ILE A 129 -3.80 -15.73 -14.34
N VAL A 130 -2.91 -15.30 -15.24
CA VAL A 130 -3.26 -14.87 -16.59
C VAL A 130 -2.91 -15.99 -17.55
N ASN A 131 -3.92 -16.62 -18.17
CA ASN A 131 -3.68 -17.59 -19.23
C ASN A 131 -3.32 -16.87 -20.53
N TYR A 132 -2.38 -17.46 -21.27
CA TYR A 132 -2.05 -17.01 -22.62
C TYR A 132 -2.35 -18.14 -23.62
N PRO A 133 -2.83 -17.81 -24.83
CA PRO A 133 -2.93 -16.46 -25.42
C PRO A 133 -4.25 -15.71 -25.18
N ASP A 134 -5.25 -16.33 -24.53
CA ASP A 134 -6.61 -15.78 -24.41
C ASP A 134 -6.78 -14.67 -23.36
N GLN A 135 -5.73 -14.40 -22.56
CA GLN A 135 -5.70 -13.38 -21.50
C GLN A 135 -6.76 -13.60 -20.41
N SER A 136 -7.24 -14.84 -20.25
CA SER A 136 -8.21 -15.16 -19.21
C SER A 136 -7.56 -15.05 -17.83
N GLU A 137 -8.11 -14.19 -16.99
CA GLU A 137 -7.70 -13.96 -15.61
C GLU A 137 -8.52 -14.83 -14.66
N TYR A 138 -7.86 -15.62 -13.80
CA TYR A 138 -8.56 -16.41 -12.78
C TYR A 138 -7.67 -16.72 -11.58
N SER A 139 -8.32 -17.11 -10.48
CA SER A 139 -7.65 -17.76 -9.35
C SER A 139 -8.22 -19.17 -9.17
N PRO A 140 -7.40 -20.22 -9.04
CA PRO A 140 -7.89 -21.56 -8.73
C PRO A 140 -8.38 -21.69 -7.28
N LEU A 141 -8.15 -20.67 -6.44
CA LEU A 141 -8.55 -20.61 -5.05
C LEU A 141 -9.66 -19.57 -4.83
N PHE A 142 -10.59 -19.89 -3.94
CA PHE A 142 -11.76 -19.06 -3.65
C PHE A 142 -11.32 -17.70 -3.12
N HIS A 143 -11.66 -16.60 -3.83
CA HIS A 143 -11.23 -15.23 -3.52
C HIS A 143 -9.74 -14.89 -3.68
N GLY A 144 -8.92 -15.77 -4.24
CA GLY A 144 -7.53 -15.41 -4.57
C GLY A 144 -7.44 -14.24 -5.57
N ASP A 145 -8.41 -14.11 -6.48
CA ASP A 145 -8.53 -12.97 -7.40
C ASP A 145 -8.93 -11.68 -6.68
N SER A 146 -9.79 -11.80 -5.66
CA SER A 146 -10.21 -10.68 -4.84
C SER A 146 -9.04 -10.14 -4.01
N ILE A 147 -8.15 -11.02 -3.53
CA ILE A 147 -6.90 -10.63 -2.84
C ILE A 147 -5.99 -9.84 -3.79
N TYR A 148 -5.81 -10.31 -5.03
CA TYR A 148 -5.03 -9.57 -6.04
C TYR A 148 -5.63 -8.18 -6.30
N ARG A 149 -6.94 -8.11 -6.50
CA ARG A 149 -7.61 -6.84 -6.79
C ARG A 149 -7.57 -5.89 -5.59
N LEU A 150 -7.63 -6.40 -4.36
CA LEU A 150 -7.46 -5.61 -3.15
C LEU A 150 -6.04 -5.03 -3.05
N TRP A 151 -5.01 -5.87 -3.22
CA TRP A 151 -3.61 -5.44 -3.27
C TRP A 151 -3.42 -4.30 -4.27
N TYR A 152 -3.96 -4.47 -5.49
CA TYR A 152 -3.87 -3.44 -6.52
C TYR A 152 -4.52 -2.13 -6.07
N GLN A 153 -5.67 -2.17 -5.37
CA GLN A 153 -6.25 -0.92 -4.85
C GLN A 153 -5.34 -0.23 -3.83
N PHE A 154 -4.63 -0.98 -2.98
CA PHE A 154 -3.70 -0.35 -2.03
C PHE A 154 -2.57 0.41 -2.73
N THR A 155 -2.01 -0.13 -3.81
CA THR A 155 -1.00 0.58 -4.60
C THR A 155 -1.57 1.86 -5.21
N GLN A 156 -2.78 1.79 -5.78
CA GLN A 156 -3.43 2.95 -6.39
C GLN A 156 -3.81 4.03 -5.37
N ILE A 157 -4.25 3.66 -4.18
CA ILE A 157 -4.55 4.63 -3.11
C ILE A 157 -3.25 5.32 -2.68
N SER A 158 -2.18 4.54 -2.42
CA SER A 158 -0.87 5.08 -2.03
C SER A 158 -0.33 6.06 -3.08
N ASP A 159 -0.36 5.67 -4.36
CA ASP A 159 0.11 6.51 -5.47
C ASP A 159 -0.66 7.83 -5.55
N LYS A 160 -1.99 7.80 -5.38
CA LYS A 160 -2.82 9.00 -5.41
C LYS A 160 -2.58 9.92 -4.21
N ILE A 161 -2.33 9.36 -3.04
CA ILE A 161 -1.93 10.12 -1.84
C ILE A 161 -0.58 10.81 -2.10
N LYS A 162 0.42 10.09 -2.61
CA LYS A 162 1.75 10.64 -2.94
C LYS A 162 1.68 11.73 -4.03
N GLN A 163 0.77 11.56 -4.99
CA GLN A 163 0.48 12.57 -6.03
C GLN A 163 -0.35 13.75 -5.53
N ARG A 164 -0.75 13.73 -4.25
CA ARG A 164 -1.55 14.77 -3.60
C ARG A 164 -2.89 15.01 -4.29
N MET A 165 -3.53 13.92 -4.71
CA MET A 165 -4.83 13.99 -5.37
C MET A 165 -5.94 14.44 -4.41
N PRO A 166 -7.03 15.05 -4.90
CA PRO A 166 -8.20 15.35 -4.09
C PRO A 166 -8.84 14.10 -3.48
N SER A 167 -9.47 14.26 -2.32
CA SER A 167 -10.14 13.19 -1.56
C SER A 167 -11.12 12.37 -2.41
N GLY A 168 -11.91 13.04 -3.27
CA GLY A 168 -12.84 12.37 -4.19
C GLY A 168 -12.17 11.46 -5.23
N VAL A 169 -10.97 11.82 -5.70
CA VAL A 169 -10.20 11.02 -6.66
C VAL A 169 -9.56 9.81 -5.97
N ILE A 170 -9.11 9.97 -4.73
CA ILE A 170 -8.60 8.88 -3.88
C ILE A 170 -9.76 7.91 -3.55
N ASN A 171 -10.94 8.44 -3.23
CA ASN A 171 -12.12 7.66 -2.83
C ASN A 171 -12.53 6.61 -3.87
N ALA A 172 -12.31 6.84 -5.16
CA ALA A 172 -12.62 5.85 -6.20
C ALA A 172 -11.94 4.49 -5.97
N ASN A 173 -10.66 4.50 -5.54
CA ASN A 173 -9.95 3.27 -5.21
C ASN A 173 -10.26 2.78 -3.80
N ILE A 174 -10.53 3.68 -2.85
CA ILE A 174 -10.96 3.30 -1.49
C ILE A 174 -12.26 2.49 -1.54
N ALA A 175 -13.27 2.98 -2.26
CA ALA A 175 -14.54 2.30 -2.43
C ALA A 175 -14.36 0.91 -3.07
N THR A 176 -13.46 0.80 -4.04
CA THR A 176 -13.14 -0.48 -4.68
C THR A 176 -12.38 -1.43 -3.73
N ALA A 177 -11.44 -0.91 -2.94
CA ALA A 177 -10.75 -1.69 -1.90
C ALA A 177 -11.72 -2.20 -0.84
N ASN A 178 -12.73 -1.41 -0.51
CA ASN A 178 -13.80 -1.81 0.40
C ASN A 178 -14.61 -2.97 -0.16
N VAL A 179 -14.97 -2.94 -1.44
CA VAL A 179 -15.69 -4.05 -2.09
C VAL A 179 -14.91 -5.35 -1.97
N TYR A 180 -13.64 -5.37 -2.39
CA TYR A 180 -12.85 -6.60 -2.33
C TYR A 180 -12.57 -7.06 -0.90
N GLY A 181 -12.22 -6.14 0.00
CA GLY A 181 -11.98 -6.50 1.40
C GLY A 181 -13.24 -7.00 2.12
N THR A 182 -14.41 -6.43 1.84
CA THR A 182 -15.70 -6.91 2.37
C THR A 182 -16.00 -8.30 1.83
N VAL A 183 -15.86 -8.50 0.51
CA VAL A 183 -16.10 -9.82 -0.11
C VAL A 183 -15.21 -10.90 0.49
N ILE A 184 -13.91 -10.62 0.69
CA ILE A 184 -12.99 -11.56 1.34
C ILE A 184 -13.44 -11.85 2.77
N ARG A 185 -13.72 -10.83 3.58
CA ARG A 185 -14.04 -11.00 5.00
C ARG A 185 -15.38 -11.69 5.22
N ASP A 186 -16.40 -11.32 4.46
CA ASP A 186 -17.77 -11.81 4.65
C ASP A 186 -17.99 -13.21 4.07
N SER A 187 -17.20 -13.61 3.06
CA SER A 187 -17.22 -14.96 2.51
C SER A 187 -16.81 -16.04 3.51
N GLY A 188 -16.03 -15.66 4.53
CA GLY A 188 -15.42 -16.59 5.47
C GLY A 188 -14.20 -17.33 4.92
N VAL A 189 -13.66 -16.97 3.74
CA VAL A 189 -12.47 -17.60 3.16
C VAL A 189 -11.28 -17.58 4.14
N CYS A 190 -11.11 -16.50 4.90
CA CYS A 190 -10.02 -16.36 5.86
C CYS A 190 -10.28 -16.94 7.26
N ARG A 191 -11.37 -17.69 7.44
CA ARG A 191 -11.72 -18.25 8.75
C ARG A 191 -10.71 -19.33 9.16
N GLY A 192 -10.07 -19.14 10.31
CA GLY A 192 -9.08 -20.07 10.84
C GLY A 192 -7.65 -19.87 10.32
N ALA A 193 -7.40 -18.81 9.54
CA ALA A 193 -6.08 -18.38 9.11
C ALA A 193 -5.22 -17.85 10.26
#